data_AF-A0A8J9ZFD3-F1
#
_entry.id   AF-A0A8J9ZFD3-F1
#
_cell.length_a   1.000
_cell.length_b   1.000
_cell.length_c   1.000
_cell.angle_alpha   90.00
_cell.angle_beta   90.00
_cell.angle_gamma   90.00
#
_symmetry.space_group_name_H-M   'P 1'
#
loop_
_entity.id
_entity.type
_entity.pdbx_description
1 polymer ?
#
loop_
_entity_poly.entity_id
_entity_poly.type
_entity_poly.pdbx_seq_one_letter_code
_entity_poly.pdbx_strand_id
1 'polypeptide(L)'
;MWPQVHQEIDSVLGQTPPSYAQRSLLPYTTATLAEVQRIKPIAPLSVPHAASRDTTLNGYNIPQETWILVNLWSVHMDPKLFPEPNQFQPERFLDQDGNFVKHEALIPFGIGHRVCLGEQLAKMELFMLFLSLMQRFTFHLPEGAPEPSMLGSSAIFTALPVIWLARKPRVEVTKTSPIHPLEAPFFALIVQTKPGGLGITCAAVSVVFAVPGMANKRDDLDRNKGDIKKMESIPAFCIFTSTAVWAVVLLQVAPYFWDPLILPLYFSQSFGTKIELVGVLAGIPILIYGALEPLFALVENILCKHISTTVARKSMAVIGCLCVSGCLFVAAFTSNSVVAACFVAAAYGSHAAREVVANANIFDIAPRYASVISGISRGISRVVGLTFPLLVTAITKNKTLQEWSHVVLIKACVFAVTALIFGAFGSGQEQPWAAVPLQNQDGDGNKKSGSINGDVDNEKRPLVRK
;
A
#
# COMPACT_ATOMS: atom_id res chain seq x y z
N MET A 1 9.06 29.75 10.19
CA MET A 1 8.78 28.30 10.06
C MET A 1 9.83 27.42 10.74
N TRP A 2 10.95 27.03 10.11
CA TRP A 2 11.93 26.11 10.73
C TRP A 2 12.39 26.51 12.13
N PRO A 3 12.67 27.81 12.43
CA PRO A 3 13.04 28.22 13.78
C PRO A 3 11.94 27.99 14.82
N GLN A 4 10.67 28.18 14.46
CA GLN A 4 9.53 27.98 15.37
C GLN A 4 9.32 26.49 15.66
N VAL A 5 9.41 25.63 14.64
CA VAL A 5 9.37 24.16 14.80
C VAL A 5 10.52 23.71 15.72
N HIS A 6 11.73 24.19 15.46
CA HIS A 6 12.89 23.88 16.30
C HIS A 6 12.69 24.35 17.75
N GLN A 7 12.20 25.57 17.95
CA GLN A 7 11.94 26.12 19.28
C GLN A 7 10.90 25.29 20.05
N GLU A 8 9.80 24.89 19.40
CA GLU A 8 8.77 24.04 20.01
C GLU A 8 9.37 22.68 20.41
N ILE A 9 10.07 22.02 19.48
CA ILE A 9 10.72 20.73 19.71
C ILE A 9 11.71 20.81 20.87
N ASP A 10 12.56 21.84 20.91
CA ASP A 10 13.56 22.00 21.96
C ASP A 10 12.90 22.23 23.32
N SER A 11 11.81 23.00 23.37
CA SER A 11 11.10 23.31 24.61
C SER A 11 10.39 22.10 25.22
N VAL A 12 9.85 21.20 24.38
CA VAL A 12 9.04 20.06 24.83
C VAL A 12 9.87 18.78 24.97
N LEU A 13 10.78 18.53 24.03
CA LEU A 13 11.52 17.27 23.95
C LEU A 13 12.96 17.40 24.41
N GLY A 14 13.59 18.55 24.15
CA GLY A 14 15.04 18.71 24.29
C GLY A 14 15.78 17.60 23.54
N GLN A 15 16.52 16.76 24.28
CA GLN A 15 17.28 15.61 23.75
C GLN A 15 16.55 14.26 23.89
N THR A 16 15.33 14.26 24.41
CA THR A 16 14.54 13.03 24.61
C THR A 16 14.16 12.41 23.26
N PRO A 17 14.25 11.08 23.08
CA PRO A 17 13.84 10.43 21.84
C PRO A 17 12.38 10.77 21.46
N PRO A 18 12.10 11.06 20.18
CA PRO A 18 10.74 11.33 19.71
C PRO A 18 9.80 10.16 19.96
N SER A 19 8.58 10.45 20.39
CA SER A 19 7.49 9.50 20.53
C SER A 19 6.18 10.09 20.02
N TYR A 20 5.33 9.26 19.40
CA TYR A 20 4.04 9.70 18.89
C TYR A 20 3.10 10.13 20.02
N ALA A 21 3.30 9.64 21.25
CA ALA A 21 2.54 10.05 22.42
C ALA A 21 2.69 11.55 22.75
N GLN A 22 3.78 12.18 22.30
CA GLN A 22 4.06 13.60 22.54
C GLN A 22 3.40 14.52 21.51
N ARG A 23 2.66 13.98 20.53
CA ARG A 23 2.02 14.76 19.46
C ARG A 23 1.11 15.87 19.99
N SER A 24 0.36 15.62 21.06
CA SER A 24 -0.53 16.62 21.66
C SER A 24 0.22 17.81 22.29
N LEU A 25 1.51 17.65 22.59
CA LEU A 25 2.36 18.70 23.16
C LEU A 25 3.07 19.52 22.08
N LEU A 26 2.92 19.16 20.80
CA LEU A 26 3.61 19.78 19.67
C LEU A 26 2.59 20.32 18.63
N PRO A 27 1.74 21.28 19.03
CA PRO A 27 0.67 21.79 18.17
C PRO A 27 1.19 22.50 16.92
N TYR A 28 2.25 23.31 17.00
CA TYR A 28 2.81 24.04 15.86
C TYR A 28 3.45 23.08 14.84
N THR A 29 4.17 22.07 15.31
CA THR A 29 4.71 20.99 14.47
C THR A 29 3.60 20.21 13.78
N THR A 30 2.52 19.90 14.52
CA THR A 30 1.36 19.19 13.95
C THR A 30 0.64 20.05 12.91
N ALA A 31 0.47 21.34 13.17
CA ALA A 31 -0.10 22.32 12.25
C ALA A 31 0.75 22.49 10.99
N THR A 32 2.08 22.48 11.14
CA THR A 32 3.03 22.54 10.01
C THR A 32 2.86 21.35 9.09
N LEU A 33 2.75 20.12 9.64
CA LEU A 33 2.53 18.91 8.83
C LEU A 33 1.15 18.90 8.15
N ALA A 34 0.12 19.43 8.82
CA ALA A 34 -1.20 19.59 8.22
C ALA A 34 -1.16 20.55 7.01
N GLU A 35 -0.43 21.66 7.12
CA GLU A 35 -0.27 22.64 6.04
C GLU A 35 0.55 22.09 4.86
N VAL A 36 1.59 21.29 5.15
CA VAL A 36 2.32 20.55 4.10
C VAL A 36 1.38 19.67 3.28
N GLN A 37 0.53 18.88 3.96
CA GLN A 37 -0.42 17.99 3.31
C GLN A 37 -1.52 18.73 2.54
N ARG A 38 -1.92 19.92 2.99
CA ARG A 38 -2.90 20.77 2.30
C ARG A 38 -2.34 21.35 1.00
N ILE A 39 -1.16 21.96 1.06
CA ILE A 39 -0.59 22.66 -0.11
C ILE A 39 -0.12 21.67 -1.17
N LYS A 40 0.42 20.53 -0.74
CA LYS A 40 0.92 19.46 -1.63
C LYS A 40 0.25 18.12 -1.28
N PRO A 41 -1.03 17.94 -1.62
CA PRO A 41 -1.67 16.64 -1.47
C PRO A 41 -0.98 15.65 -2.43
N ILE A 42 -0.62 14.47 -1.92
CA ILE A 42 0.12 13.47 -2.72
C ILE A 42 -0.69 12.99 -3.93
N ALA A 43 -2.02 12.89 -3.79
CA ALA A 43 -2.96 12.46 -4.83
C ALA A 43 -4.01 13.57 -5.05
N PRO A 44 -3.70 14.62 -5.82
CA PRO A 44 -4.57 15.80 -5.96
C PRO A 44 -5.94 15.50 -6.58
N LEU A 45 -6.04 14.45 -7.40
CA LEU A 45 -7.30 13.99 -8.03
C LEU A 45 -7.90 12.75 -7.35
N SER A 46 -7.44 12.43 -6.14
CA SER A 46 -7.77 11.17 -5.45
C SER A 46 -7.42 9.93 -6.29
N VAL A 47 -7.74 8.75 -5.76
CA VAL A 47 -7.78 7.51 -6.57
C VAL A 47 -9.11 7.51 -7.36
N PRO A 48 -9.12 7.15 -8.65
CA PRO A 48 -10.35 7.09 -9.43
C PRO A 48 -11.43 6.21 -8.79
N HIS A 49 -12.66 6.71 -8.76
CA HIS A 49 -13.86 5.96 -8.39
C HIS A 49 -14.64 5.56 -9.64
N ALA A 50 -15.61 4.66 -9.49
CA ALA A 50 -16.59 4.35 -10.53
C ALA A 50 -18.00 4.31 -9.93
N ALA A 51 -19.00 4.76 -10.70
CA ALA A 51 -20.40 4.63 -10.31
C ALA A 51 -20.81 3.16 -10.28
N SER A 52 -21.22 2.65 -9.12
CA SER A 52 -21.60 1.23 -8.95
C SER A 52 -22.95 0.87 -9.57
N ARG A 53 -23.75 1.87 -9.94
CA ARG A 53 -25.05 1.77 -10.61
C ARG A 53 -25.38 3.12 -11.24
N ASP A 54 -26.34 3.13 -12.15
CA ASP A 54 -26.94 4.36 -12.65
C ASP A 54 -27.41 5.21 -11.46
N THR A 55 -26.97 6.47 -11.44
CA THR A 55 -27.24 7.38 -10.33
C THR A 55 -27.42 8.81 -10.83
N THR A 56 -27.97 9.66 -9.97
CA THR A 56 -28.13 11.09 -10.27
C THR A 56 -27.38 11.88 -9.21
N LEU A 57 -26.52 12.80 -9.64
CA LEU A 57 -25.75 13.69 -8.76
C LEU A 57 -25.96 15.13 -9.22
N ASN A 58 -26.45 16.00 -8.32
CA ASN A 58 -26.77 17.41 -8.63
C ASN A 58 -27.64 17.59 -9.90
N GLY A 59 -28.58 16.67 -10.13
CA GLY A 59 -29.45 16.68 -11.32
C GLY A 59 -28.82 16.09 -12.60
N TYR A 60 -27.55 15.66 -12.57
CA TYR A 60 -26.89 14.99 -13.69
C TYR A 60 -27.00 13.47 -13.55
N ASN A 61 -27.38 12.81 -14.64
CA ASN A 61 -27.38 11.34 -14.70
C ASN A 61 -25.96 10.85 -14.96
N ILE A 62 -25.47 9.99 -14.06
CA ILE A 62 -24.17 9.33 -14.12
C ILE A 62 -24.45 7.83 -14.33
N PRO A 63 -24.20 7.30 -15.54
CA PRO A 63 -24.35 5.87 -15.81
C PRO A 63 -23.42 5.01 -14.96
N GLN A 64 -23.79 3.76 -14.73
CA GLN A 64 -22.94 2.75 -14.11
C GLN A 64 -21.58 2.65 -14.83
N GLU A 65 -20.53 2.32 -14.07
CA GLU A 65 -19.13 2.21 -14.50
C GLU A 65 -18.49 3.53 -14.98
N THR A 66 -19.20 4.66 -14.91
CA THR A 66 -18.61 5.98 -15.21
C THR A 66 -17.53 6.29 -14.18
N TRP A 67 -16.33 6.64 -14.67
CA TRP A 67 -15.22 7.04 -13.83
C TRP A 67 -15.46 8.41 -13.20
N ILE A 68 -15.24 8.51 -11.90
CA ILE A 68 -15.42 9.72 -11.10
C ILE A 68 -14.07 10.09 -10.50
N LEU A 69 -13.56 11.26 -10.86
CA LEU A 69 -12.35 11.83 -10.30
C LEU A 69 -12.71 12.92 -9.31
N VAL A 70 -12.16 12.84 -8.10
CA VAL A 70 -12.43 13.80 -7.02
C VAL A 70 -11.25 14.74 -6.88
N ASN A 71 -11.44 16.01 -7.20
CA ASN A 71 -10.39 17.01 -7.11
C ASN A 71 -10.19 17.48 -5.65
N LEU A 72 -9.33 16.79 -4.91
CA LEU A 72 -8.96 17.16 -3.54
C LEU A 72 -8.18 18.47 -3.51
N TRP A 73 -7.34 18.70 -4.53
CA TRP A 73 -6.56 19.94 -4.64
C TRP A 73 -7.45 21.18 -4.71
N SER A 74 -8.56 21.14 -5.46
CA SER A 74 -9.49 22.28 -5.50
C SER A 74 -10.15 22.56 -4.14
N VAL A 75 -10.40 21.54 -3.33
CA VAL A 75 -10.91 21.72 -1.95
C VAL A 75 -9.84 22.38 -1.07
N HIS A 76 -8.60 21.90 -1.16
CA HIS A 76 -7.48 22.41 -0.36
C HIS A 76 -7.02 23.81 -0.77
N MET A 77 -7.28 24.21 -2.01
CA MET A 77 -6.93 25.52 -2.55
C MET A 77 -8.12 26.47 -2.68
N ASP A 78 -9.30 26.11 -2.16
CA ASP A 78 -10.47 27.00 -2.16
C ASP A 78 -10.24 28.17 -1.19
N PRO A 79 -10.17 29.43 -1.66
CA PRO A 79 -9.97 30.60 -0.80
C PRO A 79 -11.11 30.84 0.20
N LYS A 80 -12.29 30.25 0.00
CA LYS A 80 -13.41 30.32 0.95
C LYS A 80 -13.20 29.40 2.16
N LEU A 81 -12.49 28.29 1.96
CA LEU A 81 -12.18 27.32 3.02
C LEU A 81 -10.81 27.62 3.65
N PHE A 82 -9.86 28.05 2.82
CA PHE A 82 -8.49 28.35 3.24
C PHE A 82 -8.10 29.73 2.71
N PRO A 83 -8.26 30.81 3.51
CA PRO A 83 -7.80 32.14 3.13
C PRO A 83 -6.32 32.14 2.75
N GLU A 84 -5.99 32.89 1.69
CA GLU A 84 -4.66 32.92 1.09
C GLU A 84 -4.09 31.50 0.82
N PRO A 85 -4.78 30.68 -0.01
CA PRO A 85 -4.51 29.24 -0.09
C PRO A 85 -3.12 28.91 -0.63
N ASN A 86 -2.50 29.83 -1.36
CA ASN A 86 -1.15 29.68 -1.90
C ASN A 86 -0.04 29.97 -0.88
N GLN A 87 -0.37 30.62 0.24
CA GLN A 87 0.59 30.90 1.29
C GLN A 87 0.66 29.75 2.27
N PHE A 88 1.89 29.37 2.62
CA PHE A 88 2.16 28.38 3.66
C PHE A 88 2.00 29.02 5.03
N GLN A 89 0.89 28.74 5.71
CA GLN A 89 0.55 29.31 7.02
C GLN A 89 0.09 28.19 7.97
N PRO A 90 0.98 27.59 8.78
CA PRO A 90 0.61 26.61 9.80
C PRO A 90 -0.43 27.13 10.79
N GLU A 91 -0.41 28.43 11.06
CA GLU A 91 -1.26 29.11 12.03
C GLU A 91 -2.76 28.93 11.75
N ARG A 92 -3.15 28.58 10.51
CA ARG A 92 -4.54 28.25 10.15
C ARG A 92 -5.10 27.01 10.85
N PHE A 93 -4.23 26.15 11.38
CA PHE A 93 -4.60 24.95 12.13
C PHE A 93 -4.37 25.11 13.63
N LEU A 94 -4.25 26.35 14.12
CA LEU A 94 -4.11 26.67 15.53
C LEU A 94 -5.32 27.48 16.00
N ASP A 95 -5.81 27.21 17.21
CA ASP A 95 -6.77 28.07 17.88
C ASP A 95 -6.08 29.27 18.58
N GLN A 96 -6.88 30.10 19.25
CA GLN A 96 -6.39 31.29 19.98
C GLN A 96 -5.46 30.93 21.14
N ASP A 97 -5.57 29.73 21.69
CA ASP A 97 -4.75 29.21 22.78
C ASP A 97 -3.49 28.50 22.26
N GLY A 98 -3.32 28.41 20.93
CA GLY A 98 -2.20 27.75 20.28
C GLY A 98 -2.32 26.22 20.18
N ASN A 99 -3.50 25.65 20.44
CA ASN A 99 -3.73 24.22 20.27
C ASN A 99 -4.04 23.87 18.83
N PHE A 100 -3.65 22.66 18.42
CA PHE A 100 -3.94 22.16 17.08
C PHE A 100 -5.45 21.87 16.89
N VAL A 101 -6.04 22.48 15.87
CA VAL A 101 -7.42 22.25 15.45
C VAL A 101 -7.45 21.73 14.02
N LYS A 102 -8.09 20.57 13.82
CA LYS A 102 -8.26 19.98 12.49
C LYS A 102 -9.36 20.73 11.73
N HIS A 103 -9.02 21.26 10.56
CA HIS A 103 -10.00 21.77 9.62
C HIS A 103 -10.75 20.62 8.91
N GLU A 104 -12.08 20.66 8.85
CA GLU A 104 -12.89 19.58 8.25
C GLU A 104 -12.58 19.36 6.76
N ALA A 105 -12.30 20.44 6.03
CA ALA A 105 -11.90 20.38 4.62
C ALA A 105 -10.46 19.88 4.39
N LEU A 106 -9.67 19.62 5.44
CA LEU A 106 -8.36 19.00 5.30
C LEU A 106 -8.50 17.49 5.10
N ILE A 107 -8.63 17.10 3.83
CA ILE A 107 -8.89 15.71 3.40
C ILE A 107 -7.80 15.10 2.48
N PRO A 108 -6.50 15.16 2.83
CA PRO A 108 -5.40 14.65 1.99
C PRO A 108 -5.41 13.13 1.79
N PHE A 109 -6.21 12.41 2.58
CA PHE A 109 -6.39 10.97 2.51
C PHE A 109 -7.76 10.56 1.92
N GLY A 110 -8.50 11.52 1.36
CA GLY A 110 -9.89 11.34 0.96
C GLY A 110 -10.83 11.23 2.16
N ILE A 111 -12.10 10.96 1.89
CA ILE A 111 -13.17 10.75 2.88
C ILE A 111 -14.17 9.70 2.38
N GLY A 112 -15.04 9.23 3.28
CA GLY A 112 -16.10 8.28 2.95
C GLY A 112 -15.64 6.82 2.89
N HIS A 113 -16.38 5.99 2.16
CA HIS A 113 -16.20 4.53 2.14
C HIS A 113 -14.84 4.03 1.63
N ARG A 114 -14.11 4.87 0.89
CA ARG A 114 -12.77 4.55 0.34
C ARG A 114 -11.69 5.49 0.87
N VAL A 115 -11.90 6.06 2.08
CA VAL A 115 -10.85 6.80 2.78
C VAL A 115 -9.57 5.95 2.89
N CYS A 116 -8.41 6.59 2.77
CA CYS A 116 -7.13 5.89 2.81
C CYS A 116 -7.02 5.04 4.08
N LEU A 117 -6.92 3.73 3.90
CA LEU A 117 -6.73 2.78 4.98
C LEU A 117 -5.46 3.09 5.80
N GLY A 118 -4.43 3.63 5.16
CA GLY A 118 -3.15 3.97 5.77
C GLY A 118 -3.11 5.32 6.48
N GLU A 119 -4.21 6.07 6.59
CA GLU A 119 -4.20 7.45 7.12
C GLU A 119 -3.52 7.56 8.48
N GLN A 120 -3.89 6.72 9.44
CA GLN A 120 -3.35 6.79 10.81
C GLN A 120 -1.85 6.46 10.84
N LEU A 121 -1.45 5.43 10.09
CA LEU A 121 -0.07 5.02 9.98
C LEU A 121 0.78 6.10 9.32
N ALA A 122 0.33 6.63 8.18
CA ALA A 122 1.04 7.68 7.45
C ALA A 122 1.20 8.95 8.30
N LYS A 123 0.16 9.35 9.06
CA LYS A 123 0.25 10.48 9.99
C LYS A 123 1.27 10.23 11.09
N MET A 124 1.32 9.03 11.65
CA MET A 124 2.31 8.66 12.66
C MET A 124 3.73 8.67 12.08
N GLU A 125 3.95 8.04 10.94
CA GLU A 125 5.25 7.98 10.28
C GLU A 125 5.75 9.37 9.89
N LEU A 126 4.91 10.19 9.25
CA LEU A 126 5.27 11.56 8.88
C LEU A 126 5.65 12.38 10.11
N PHE A 127 4.86 12.28 11.19
CA PHE A 127 5.15 12.98 12.43
C PHE A 127 6.48 12.53 13.03
N MET A 128 6.68 11.22 13.21
CA MET A 128 7.87 10.66 13.85
C MET A 128 9.15 10.92 13.05
N LEU A 129 9.09 10.75 11.72
CA LEU A 129 10.23 11.00 10.83
C LEU A 129 10.58 12.49 10.81
N PHE A 130 9.58 13.36 10.64
CA PHE A 130 9.80 14.80 10.64
C PHE A 130 10.39 15.27 11.97
N LEU A 131 9.81 14.85 13.09
CA LEU A 131 10.25 15.19 14.43
C LEU A 131 11.69 14.73 14.70
N SER A 132 12.02 13.50 14.32
CA SER A 132 13.39 12.95 14.46
C SER A 132 14.43 13.72 13.65
N LEU A 133 14.07 14.16 12.44
CA LEU A 133 14.95 14.95 11.60
C LEU A 133 15.12 16.37 12.14
N MET A 134 14.04 17.03 12.53
CA MET A 134 14.06 18.41 13.04
C MET A 134 14.69 18.53 14.43
N GLN A 135 14.63 17.48 15.25
CA GLN A 135 15.36 17.46 16.51
C GLN A 135 16.88 17.44 16.31
N ARG A 136 17.36 16.66 15.33
CA ARG A 136 18.80 16.39 15.17
C ARG A 136 19.50 17.30 14.17
N PHE A 137 18.79 17.85 13.20
CA PHE A 137 19.38 18.56 12.07
C PHE A 137 18.67 19.87 11.77
N THR A 138 19.44 20.85 11.32
CA THR A 138 18.94 22.03 10.63
C THR A 138 19.25 21.89 9.15
N PHE A 139 18.23 22.07 8.32
CA PHE A 139 18.32 21.94 6.86
C PHE A 139 18.53 23.31 6.22
N HIS A 140 19.39 23.36 5.22
CA HIS A 140 19.66 24.57 4.43
C HIS A 140 19.95 24.18 2.98
N LEU A 141 19.75 25.14 2.07
CA LEU A 141 20.19 24.98 0.69
C LEU A 141 21.73 25.01 0.64
N PRO A 142 22.37 24.18 -0.19
CA PRO A 142 23.79 24.30 -0.46
C PRO A 142 24.13 25.72 -0.95
N GLU A 143 25.32 26.22 -0.60
CA GLU A 143 25.76 27.54 -1.05
C GLU A 143 25.71 27.63 -2.58
N GLY A 144 25.07 28.69 -3.09
CA GLY A 144 24.90 28.92 -4.53
C GLY A 144 23.83 28.08 -5.22
N ALA A 145 23.09 27.22 -4.51
CA ALA A 145 21.97 26.49 -5.09
C ALA A 145 20.78 27.42 -5.39
N PRO A 146 20.09 27.25 -6.54
CA PRO A 146 18.89 28.01 -6.84
C PRO A 146 17.76 27.65 -5.87
N GLU A 147 16.84 28.59 -5.65
CA GLU A 147 15.64 28.31 -4.87
C GLU A 147 14.82 27.18 -5.51
N PRO A 148 14.37 26.19 -4.72
CA PRO A 148 13.54 25.12 -5.23
C PRO A 148 12.25 25.63 -5.85
N SER A 149 11.95 25.18 -7.06
CA SER A 149 10.62 25.38 -7.62
C SER A 149 9.58 24.60 -6.82
N MET A 150 8.54 25.29 -6.40
CA MET A 150 7.36 24.67 -5.79
C MET A 150 6.39 24.09 -6.84
N LEU A 151 6.69 24.22 -8.13
CA LEU A 151 5.94 23.60 -9.22
C LEU A 151 6.36 22.13 -9.35
N GLY A 152 5.44 21.22 -9.02
CA GLY A 152 5.60 19.79 -9.26
C GLY A 152 4.94 19.37 -10.56
N SER A 153 5.42 18.28 -11.16
CA SER A 153 4.68 17.61 -12.23
C SER A 153 3.49 16.88 -11.61
N SER A 154 2.28 17.15 -12.10
CA SER A 154 1.06 16.57 -11.56
C SER A 154 0.48 15.58 -12.57
N ALA A 155 0.49 14.30 -12.20
CA ALA A 155 -0.29 13.24 -12.85
C ALA A 155 -1.29 12.68 -11.83
N ILE A 156 -1.41 11.37 -11.67
CA ILE A 156 -2.20 10.76 -10.58
C ILE A 156 -1.61 11.13 -9.21
N PHE A 157 -0.27 11.24 -9.13
CA PHE A 157 0.45 11.69 -7.95
C PHE A 157 1.20 13.00 -8.25
N THR A 158 1.39 13.81 -7.21
CA THR A 158 2.25 15.00 -7.26
C THR A 158 3.71 14.59 -7.09
N ALA A 159 4.50 14.74 -8.15
CA ALA A 159 5.94 14.59 -8.09
C ALA A 159 6.60 15.97 -7.91
N LEU A 160 7.30 16.15 -6.79
CA LEU A 160 8.12 17.34 -6.55
C LEU A 160 9.52 17.15 -7.17
N PRO A 161 10.18 18.25 -7.59
CA PRO A 161 11.55 18.17 -8.07
C PRO A 161 12.47 17.61 -6.98
N VAL A 162 13.48 16.85 -7.41
CA VAL A 162 14.54 16.41 -6.50
C VAL A 162 15.34 17.62 -6.07
N ILE A 163 15.42 17.84 -4.75
CA ILE A 163 16.20 18.92 -4.16
C ILE A 163 17.35 18.34 -3.34
N TRP A 164 18.50 19.00 -3.41
CA TRP A 164 19.63 18.70 -2.55
C TRP A 164 19.60 19.65 -1.35
N LEU A 165 19.54 19.08 -0.15
CA LEU A 165 19.61 19.84 1.09
C LEU A 165 20.91 19.50 1.82
N ALA A 166 21.61 20.54 2.26
CA ALA A 166 22.68 20.40 3.22
C ALA A 166 22.07 20.33 4.63
N ARG A 167 22.68 19.53 5.51
CA ARG A 167 22.24 19.35 6.90
C ARG A 167 23.36 19.73 7.86
N LYS A 168 23.03 20.47 8.91
CA LYS A 168 23.92 20.77 10.02
C LYS A 168 23.40 20.07 11.28
N PRO A 169 24.21 19.27 11.99
CA PRO A 169 23.76 18.67 13.25
C PRO A 169 23.50 19.77 14.29
N ARG A 170 22.40 19.62 15.04
CA ARG A 170 21.98 20.55 16.12
C ARG A 170 22.60 20.20 17.47
N VAL A 171 23.15 19.00 17.60
CA VAL A 171 23.80 18.48 18.80
C VAL A 171 25.25 18.14 18.44
N GLU A 172 26.21 18.62 19.22
CA GLU A 172 27.59 18.14 19.11
C GLU A 172 27.63 16.66 19.48
N VAL A 173 27.99 15.80 18.52
CA VAL A 173 28.22 14.39 18.80
C VAL A 173 29.54 14.32 19.58
N THR A 174 29.47 14.31 20.91
CA THR A 174 30.59 13.91 21.75
C THR A 174 30.98 12.49 21.35
N LYS A 175 32.23 12.31 20.89
CA LYS A 175 32.81 11.02 20.50
C LYS A 175 32.98 10.09 21.70
N THR A 176 31.91 9.64 22.34
CA THR A 176 31.98 8.62 23.39
C THR A 176 30.67 7.86 23.47
N SER A 177 30.53 6.85 22.59
CA SER A 177 29.83 5.58 22.85
C SER A 177 30.01 4.68 21.62
N PRO A 178 30.50 3.44 21.75
CA PRO A 178 30.52 2.50 20.64
C PRO A 178 29.07 2.19 20.28
N ILE A 179 28.68 2.50 19.05
CA ILE A 179 27.38 2.11 18.50
C ILE A 179 27.31 0.59 18.59
N HIS A 180 26.36 0.05 19.36
CA HIS A 180 26.10 -1.39 19.37
C HIS A 180 25.73 -1.82 17.93
N PRO A 181 26.28 -2.93 17.40
CA PRO A 181 26.13 -3.31 15.97
C PRO A 181 24.69 -3.55 15.48
N LEU A 182 23.71 -3.52 16.38
CA LEU A 182 22.29 -3.75 16.08
C LEU A 182 21.52 -2.48 15.68
N GLU A 183 22.04 -1.27 15.94
CA GLU A 183 21.34 -0.01 15.62
C GLU A 183 21.82 0.65 14.31
N ALA A 184 22.96 0.22 13.78
CA ALA A 184 23.57 0.77 12.57
C ALA A 184 22.88 0.45 11.21
N PRO A 185 22.11 -0.64 11.00
CA PRO A 185 21.63 -0.94 9.64
C PRO A 185 20.44 -0.08 9.18
N PHE A 186 19.67 0.53 10.09
CA PHE A 186 18.38 1.14 9.73
C PHE A 186 18.46 2.57 9.21
N PHE A 187 19.52 3.32 9.51
CA PHE A 187 19.66 4.73 9.09
C PHE A 187 20.58 4.93 7.86
N ALA A 188 21.40 3.94 7.51
CA ALA A 188 22.40 4.08 6.46
C ALA A 188 21.83 4.01 5.03
N LEU A 189 20.58 3.59 4.84
CA LEU A 189 19.98 3.41 3.50
C LEU A 189 19.31 4.67 2.91
N ILE A 190 19.45 5.85 3.53
CA ILE A 190 18.81 7.07 3.00
C ILE A 190 19.79 8.03 2.32
N VAL A 191 21.11 7.96 2.55
CA VAL A 191 22.02 8.97 1.96
C VAL A 191 23.40 8.40 1.66
N GLN A 192 23.59 7.86 0.46
CA GLN A 192 24.85 7.98 -0.28
C GLN A 192 24.70 7.50 -1.73
N THR A 193 24.50 8.44 -2.65
CA THR A 193 24.91 8.24 -4.05
C THR A 193 25.84 9.38 -4.43
N LYS A 194 27.06 9.03 -4.85
CA LYS A 194 28.04 9.97 -5.42
C LYS A 194 27.45 10.64 -6.67
N PRO A 195 27.86 11.87 -7.00
CA PRO A 195 27.48 12.49 -8.27
C PRO A 195 28.20 11.74 -9.41
N GLY A 196 27.42 11.13 -10.32
CA GLY A 196 27.95 10.53 -11.56
C GLY A 196 27.41 9.16 -11.99
N GLY A 197 26.49 8.54 -11.25
CA GLY A 197 25.87 7.26 -11.63
C GLY A 197 24.42 7.43 -12.10
N LEU A 198 24.07 6.87 -13.26
CA LEU A 198 22.71 6.81 -13.80
C LEU A 198 21.82 5.98 -12.85
N GLY A 199 21.07 6.66 -11.97
CA GLY A 199 20.30 6.03 -10.90
C GLY A 199 18.84 5.79 -11.28
N ILE A 200 18.50 4.51 -11.52
CA ILE A 200 17.13 4.01 -11.64
C ILE A 200 16.42 4.17 -10.29
N THR A 201 15.28 4.83 -10.28
CA THR A 201 14.44 5.11 -9.12
C THR A 201 13.81 3.84 -8.54
N CYS A 202 14.15 3.47 -7.30
CA CYS A 202 13.45 2.44 -6.53
C CYS A 202 12.25 3.03 -5.78
N ALA A 203 11.10 2.36 -5.94
CA ALA A 203 9.84 2.67 -5.31
C ALA A 203 9.80 2.33 -3.80
N ALA A 204 9.08 3.19 -3.07
CA ALA A 204 8.35 2.95 -1.82
C ALA A 204 8.80 1.80 -0.90
N VAL A 205 9.58 2.14 0.13
CA VAL A 205 9.77 1.29 1.32
C VAL A 205 8.78 1.75 2.39
N SER A 206 7.68 1.02 2.56
CA SER A 206 6.80 1.15 3.73
C SER A 206 7.33 0.27 4.87
N VAL A 207 7.80 0.90 5.94
CA VAL A 207 8.27 0.28 7.19
C VAL A 207 7.18 0.40 8.23
N VAL A 208 6.59 -0.70 8.68
CA VAL A 208 5.77 -0.70 9.90
C VAL A 208 6.31 -1.72 10.86
N PHE A 209 6.77 -1.23 12.01
CA PHE A 209 7.08 -2.04 13.17
C PHE A 209 5.79 -2.57 13.81
N ALA A 210 5.76 -3.86 14.12
CA ALA A 210 4.83 -4.39 15.10
C ALA A 210 5.29 -3.93 16.49
N VAL A 211 4.51 -3.08 17.16
CA VAL A 211 4.65 -2.84 18.60
C VAL A 211 3.65 -3.75 19.31
N PRO A 212 4.08 -4.78 20.07
CA PRO A 212 3.19 -5.54 20.93
C PRO A 212 2.93 -4.70 22.18
N GLY A 213 1.67 -4.30 22.40
CA GLY A 213 1.25 -3.72 23.68
C GLY A 213 0.31 -2.53 23.57
N MET A 214 -0.93 -2.75 23.14
CA MET A 214 -2.06 -1.88 23.50
C MET A 214 -3.33 -2.73 23.67
N ALA A 215 -3.32 -3.56 24.71
CA ALA A 215 -4.55 -3.89 25.42
C ALA A 215 -4.66 -2.94 26.62
N ASN A 216 -5.86 -2.40 26.86
CA ASN A 216 -6.25 -1.43 27.89
C ASN A 216 -5.91 0.05 27.65
N LYS A 217 -6.84 0.73 26.96
CA LYS A 217 -7.54 1.94 27.44
C LYS A 217 -8.62 2.34 26.43
N ARG A 218 -9.77 1.65 26.48
CA ARG A 218 -11.03 2.16 25.97
C ARG A 218 -11.78 2.67 27.18
N ASP A 219 -11.68 3.95 27.52
CA ASP A 219 -12.62 4.58 28.46
C ASP A 219 -12.75 6.11 28.31
N ASP A 220 -11.92 6.81 27.53
CA ASP A 220 -11.96 8.30 27.49
C ASP A 220 -12.58 8.95 26.23
N LEU A 221 -13.38 8.23 25.44
CA LEU A 221 -14.02 8.78 24.21
C LEU A 221 -15.55 8.63 24.18
N ASP A 222 -16.22 8.70 25.33
CA ASP A 222 -17.68 8.58 25.44
C ASP A 222 -18.38 9.92 25.79
N ARG A 223 -18.02 11.00 25.07
CA ARG A 223 -18.78 12.27 25.07
C ARG A 223 -19.05 12.78 23.66
N ASN A 224 -19.81 12.03 22.88
CA ASN A 224 -20.72 12.52 21.82
C ASN A 224 -21.44 11.31 21.18
N LYS A 225 -22.47 10.80 21.86
CA LYS A 225 -23.39 9.80 21.30
C LYS A 225 -24.59 10.50 20.69
N GLY A 226 -24.48 10.74 19.39
CA GLY A 226 -25.59 11.02 18.47
C GLY A 226 -25.14 10.59 17.08
N ASP A 227 -25.60 9.42 16.64
CA ASP A 227 -25.53 8.91 15.26
C ASP A 227 -24.18 8.47 14.65
N ILE A 228 -23.29 7.85 15.44
CA ILE A 228 -22.27 6.96 14.86
C ILE A 228 -22.84 5.53 14.83
N LYS A 229 -23.26 5.07 13.64
CA LYS A 229 -23.56 3.65 13.38
C LYS A 229 -22.44 2.79 13.99
N LYS A 230 -22.81 1.93 14.93
CA LYS A 230 -21.94 0.91 15.56
C LYS A 230 -21.02 0.30 14.49
N MET A 231 -19.71 0.57 14.58
CA MET A 231 -18.74 -0.11 13.73
C MET A 231 -18.79 -1.59 14.12
N GLU A 232 -19.37 -2.40 13.25
CA GLU A 232 -19.50 -3.85 13.42
C GLU A 232 -18.12 -4.44 13.72
N SER A 233 -18.00 -5.19 14.83
CA SER A 233 -16.72 -5.76 15.25
C SER A 233 -16.19 -6.71 14.17
N ILE A 234 -14.90 -6.59 13.83
CA ILE A 234 -14.24 -7.44 12.82
C ILE A 234 -14.45 -8.92 13.19
N PRO A 235 -14.99 -9.77 12.29
CA PRO A 235 -15.24 -11.18 12.55
C PRO A 235 -13.93 -11.98 12.46
N ALA A 236 -13.00 -11.74 13.38
CA ALA A 236 -11.65 -12.29 13.36
C ALA A 236 -11.65 -13.83 13.28
N PHE A 237 -12.52 -14.49 14.07
CA PHE A 237 -12.64 -15.95 14.04
C PHE A 237 -13.00 -16.46 12.63
N CYS A 238 -14.00 -15.87 11.98
CA CYS A 238 -14.41 -16.28 10.64
C CYS A 238 -13.32 -16.08 9.58
N ILE A 239 -12.54 -14.99 9.69
CA ILE A 239 -11.39 -14.74 8.81
C ILE A 239 -10.34 -15.83 8.99
N PHE A 240 -9.99 -16.18 10.23
CA PHE A 240 -8.96 -17.19 10.51
C PHE A 240 -9.39 -18.64 10.28
N THR A 241 -10.69 -18.94 10.26
CA THR A 241 -11.21 -20.29 9.95
C THR A 241 -11.55 -20.47 8.47
N SER A 242 -11.54 -19.42 7.65
CA SER A 242 -11.91 -19.50 6.24
C SER A 242 -10.80 -20.13 5.39
N THR A 243 -11.12 -21.23 4.71
CA THR A 243 -10.21 -21.92 3.78
C THR A 243 -9.88 -21.06 2.56
N ALA A 244 -10.84 -20.29 2.04
CA ALA A 244 -10.63 -19.36 0.93
C ALA A 244 -9.64 -18.24 1.30
N VAL A 245 -9.70 -17.72 2.53
CA VAL A 245 -8.74 -16.72 3.04
C VAL A 245 -7.34 -17.32 3.09
N TRP A 246 -7.16 -18.51 3.66
CA TRP A 246 -5.84 -19.15 3.70
C TRP A 246 -5.30 -19.52 2.32
N ALA A 247 -6.17 -19.92 1.39
CA ALA A 247 -5.78 -20.18 0.00
C ALA A 247 -5.18 -18.93 -0.66
N VAL A 248 -5.82 -17.77 -0.54
CA VAL A 248 -5.30 -16.51 -1.11
C VAL A 248 -4.09 -15.98 -0.35
N VAL A 249 -4.02 -16.18 0.97
CA VAL A 249 -2.83 -15.82 1.77
C VAL A 249 -1.62 -16.63 1.31
N LEU A 250 -1.74 -17.94 1.16
CA LEU A 250 -0.65 -18.78 0.66
C LEU A 250 -0.24 -18.41 -0.77
N LEU A 251 -1.23 -18.06 -1.61
CA LEU A 251 -0.98 -17.57 -2.97
C LEU A 251 -0.07 -16.33 -2.97
N GLN A 252 -0.24 -15.41 -2.02
CA GLN A 252 0.60 -14.20 -1.86
C GLN A 252 1.94 -14.44 -1.15
N VAL A 253 2.04 -15.48 -0.32
CA VAL A 253 3.27 -15.78 0.45
C VAL A 253 4.30 -16.53 -0.41
N ALA A 254 3.85 -17.40 -1.32
CA ALA A 254 4.74 -18.24 -2.14
C ALA A 254 5.91 -17.50 -2.84
N PRO A 255 5.75 -16.27 -3.39
CA PRO A 255 6.84 -15.50 -4.00
C PRO A 255 7.97 -15.13 -3.06
N TYR A 256 7.68 -14.93 -1.78
CA TYR A 256 8.65 -14.45 -0.79
C TYR A 256 9.69 -15.53 -0.42
N PHE A 257 9.47 -16.78 -0.84
CA PHE A 257 10.47 -17.84 -0.83
C PHE A 257 11.55 -17.68 -1.92
N TRP A 258 11.53 -16.61 -2.72
CA TRP A 258 12.56 -16.30 -3.71
C TRP A 258 12.60 -14.80 -3.97
N ASP A 259 13.09 -14.10 -2.97
CA ASP A 259 13.36 -12.68 -3.09
C ASP A 259 14.33 -12.44 -4.28
N PRO A 260 14.07 -11.47 -5.17
CA PRO A 260 15.01 -11.03 -6.21
C PRO A 260 16.45 -10.82 -5.69
N LEU A 261 16.61 -10.50 -4.40
CA LEU A 261 17.90 -10.37 -3.72
C LEU A 261 18.76 -11.65 -3.73
N ILE A 262 18.16 -12.83 -3.82
CA ILE A 262 18.88 -14.12 -3.83
C ILE A 262 19.34 -14.50 -5.24
N LEU A 263 18.71 -13.94 -6.28
CA LEU A 263 18.99 -14.31 -7.66
C LEU A 263 20.45 -14.00 -8.10
N PRO A 264 21.06 -12.88 -7.71
CA PRO A 264 22.49 -12.65 -7.94
C PRO A 264 23.40 -13.68 -7.28
N LEU A 265 23.05 -14.13 -6.07
CA LEU A 265 23.82 -15.15 -5.34
C LEU A 265 23.75 -16.50 -6.06
N TYR A 266 22.57 -16.87 -6.55
CA TYR A 266 22.40 -18.06 -7.38
C TYR A 266 23.31 -18.01 -8.62
N PHE A 267 23.27 -16.96 -9.44
CA PHE A 267 24.08 -16.92 -10.66
C PHE A 267 25.59 -16.83 -10.41
N SER A 268 26.00 -16.07 -9.40
CA SER A 268 27.42 -15.92 -9.07
C SER A 268 28.01 -17.20 -8.47
N GLN A 269 27.30 -17.86 -7.55
CA GLN A 269 27.80 -19.05 -6.85
C GLN A 269 27.63 -20.34 -7.66
N SER A 270 26.49 -20.50 -8.36
CA SER A 270 26.21 -21.73 -9.11
C SER A 270 26.95 -21.81 -10.45
N PHE A 271 27.16 -20.69 -11.12
CA PHE A 271 27.73 -20.67 -12.48
C PHE A 271 29.01 -19.85 -12.62
N GLY A 272 29.50 -19.21 -11.55
CA GLY A 272 30.71 -18.37 -11.61
C GLY A 272 30.56 -17.17 -12.54
N THR A 273 29.35 -16.68 -12.77
CA THR A 273 29.10 -15.58 -13.72
C THR A 273 29.69 -14.27 -13.18
N LYS A 274 30.38 -13.51 -14.04
CA LYS A 274 30.96 -12.21 -13.68
C LYS A 274 29.89 -11.28 -13.11
N ILE A 275 30.21 -10.59 -12.02
CA ILE A 275 29.29 -9.74 -11.24
C ILE A 275 28.61 -8.66 -12.12
N GLU A 276 29.32 -8.13 -13.12
CA GLU A 276 28.78 -7.14 -14.07
C GLU A 276 27.60 -7.69 -14.90
N LEU A 277 27.68 -8.95 -15.33
CA LEU A 277 26.61 -9.61 -16.09
C LEU A 277 25.47 -10.08 -15.18
N VAL A 278 25.77 -10.37 -13.91
CA VAL A 278 24.77 -10.77 -12.91
C VAL A 278 23.71 -9.68 -12.68
N GLY A 279 24.11 -8.41 -12.68
CA GLY A 279 23.15 -7.30 -12.56
C GLY A 279 22.15 -7.24 -13.72
N VAL A 280 22.64 -7.44 -14.94
CA VAL A 280 21.79 -7.50 -16.15
C VAL A 280 20.87 -8.72 -16.13
N LEU A 281 21.42 -9.90 -15.82
CA LEU A 281 20.67 -11.16 -15.75
C LEU A 281 19.61 -11.15 -14.63
N ALA A 282 19.87 -10.47 -13.51
CA ALA A 282 18.90 -10.29 -12.43
C ALA A 282 17.80 -9.26 -12.77
N GLY A 283 18.09 -8.28 -13.62
CA GLY A 283 17.12 -7.27 -14.06
C GLY A 283 16.10 -7.78 -15.09
N ILE A 284 16.49 -8.70 -15.97
CA ILE A 284 15.61 -9.24 -17.03
C ILE A 284 14.30 -9.82 -16.48
N PRO A 285 14.30 -10.70 -15.46
CA PRO A 285 13.07 -11.23 -14.87
C PRO A 285 12.11 -10.14 -14.35
N ILE A 286 12.65 -9.06 -13.77
CA ILE A 286 11.86 -7.94 -13.23
C ILE A 286 11.21 -7.15 -14.37
N LEU A 287 11.95 -6.89 -15.45
CA LEU A 287 11.41 -6.22 -16.63
C LEU A 287 10.31 -7.04 -17.31
N ILE A 288 10.52 -8.35 -17.45
CA ILE A 288 9.52 -9.27 -18.02
C ILE A 288 8.26 -9.29 -17.15
N TYR A 289 8.42 -9.39 -15.83
CA TYR A 289 7.31 -9.32 -14.89
C TYR A 289 6.50 -8.02 -15.08
N GLY A 290 7.17 -6.86 -15.07
CA GLY A 290 6.50 -5.56 -15.22
C GLY A 290 5.82 -5.36 -16.58
N ALA A 291 6.35 -5.97 -17.65
CA ALA A 291 5.74 -5.92 -18.98
C ALA A 291 4.53 -6.85 -19.11
N LEU A 292 4.56 -8.04 -18.49
CA LEU A 292 3.51 -9.05 -18.61
C LEU A 292 2.35 -8.85 -17.62
N GLU A 293 2.58 -8.20 -16.48
CA GLU A 293 1.54 -7.91 -15.49
C GLU A 293 0.31 -7.19 -16.07
N PRO A 294 0.41 -6.06 -16.80
CA PRO A 294 -0.77 -5.41 -17.39
C PRO A 294 -1.43 -6.27 -18.47
N LEU A 295 -0.67 -7.09 -19.21
CA LEU A 295 -1.21 -8.00 -20.20
C LEU A 295 -2.06 -9.10 -19.54
N PHE A 296 -1.54 -9.70 -18.45
CA PHE A 296 -2.28 -10.69 -17.69
C PHE A 296 -3.51 -10.10 -17.00
N ALA A 297 -3.45 -8.84 -16.54
CA ALA A 297 -4.64 -8.14 -16.04
C ALA A 297 -5.73 -7.98 -17.12
N LEU A 298 -5.36 -7.69 -18.37
CA LEU A 298 -6.31 -7.67 -19.48
C LEU A 298 -6.90 -9.05 -19.76
N VAL A 299 -6.06 -10.09 -19.78
CA VAL A 299 -6.49 -11.49 -19.97
C VAL A 299 -7.47 -11.91 -18.88
N GLU A 300 -7.20 -11.55 -17.62
CA GLU A 300 -8.07 -11.81 -16.48
C GLU A 300 -9.44 -11.15 -16.64
N ASN A 301 -9.46 -9.85 -16.99
CA ASN A 301 -10.71 -9.13 -17.21
C ASN A 301 -11.53 -9.75 -18.36
N ILE A 302 -10.89 -10.19 -19.44
CA ILE A 302 -11.55 -10.90 -20.54
C ILE A 302 -12.11 -12.25 -20.08
N LEU A 303 -11.34 -13.02 -19.30
CA LEU A 303 -11.77 -14.31 -18.75
C LEU A 303 -13.01 -14.13 -17.85
N CYS A 304 -12.97 -13.19 -16.90
CA CYS A 304 -14.07 -12.93 -15.98
C CYS A 304 -15.37 -12.45 -16.67
N LYS A 305 -15.28 -11.93 -17.91
CA LYS A 305 -16.47 -11.61 -18.73
C LYS A 305 -17.11 -12.81 -19.39
N HIS A 306 -16.35 -13.86 -19.69
CA HIS A 306 -16.83 -15.02 -20.46
C HIS A 306 -17.08 -16.26 -19.61
N ILE A 307 -16.45 -16.37 -18.45
CA ILE A 307 -16.58 -17.49 -17.52
C ILE A 307 -16.74 -16.97 -16.08
N SER A 308 -17.24 -17.82 -15.18
CA SER A 308 -17.41 -17.41 -13.78
C SER A 308 -16.10 -16.96 -13.14
N THR A 309 -16.16 -15.92 -12.29
CA THR A 309 -15.01 -15.36 -11.59
C THR A 309 -14.20 -16.42 -10.86
N THR A 310 -14.86 -17.36 -10.17
CA THR A 310 -14.16 -18.45 -9.47
C THR A 310 -13.35 -19.32 -10.42
N VAL A 311 -13.90 -19.69 -11.57
CA VAL A 311 -13.20 -20.55 -12.55
C VAL A 311 -12.07 -19.77 -13.20
N ALA A 312 -12.26 -18.49 -13.54
CA ALA A 312 -11.21 -17.62 -14.07
C ALA A 312 -10.04 -17.45 -13.10
N ARG A 313 -10.34 -17.11 -11.84
CA ARG A 313 -9.33 -16.93 -10.78
C ARG A 313 -8.55 -18.22 -10.56
N LYS A 314 -9.24 -19.35 -10.39
CA LYS A 314 -8.61 -20.66 -10.17
C LYS A 314 -7.73 -21.06 -11.35
N SER A 315 -8.25 -21.02 -12.58
CA SER A 315 -7.48 -21.47 -13.75
C SER A 315 -6.22 -20.65 -13.93
N MET A 316 -6.33 -19.33 -13.86
CA MET A 316 -5.19 -18.43 -14.06
C MET A 316 -4.15 -18.55 -12.94
N ALA A 317 -4.57 -18.63 -11.67
CA ALA A 317 -3.63 -18.83 -10.56
C ALA A 317 -2.95 -20.20 -10.60
N VAL A 318 -3.69 -21.28 -10.88
CA VAL A 318 -3.14 -22.65 -10.93
C VAL A 318 -2.18 -22.79 -12.10
N ILE A 319 -2.57 -22.37 -13.31
CA ILE A 319 -1.71 -22.40 -14.50
C ILE A 319 -0.46 -21.55 -14.26
N GLY A 320 -0.62 -20.34 -13.72
CA GLY A 320 0.50 -19.47 -13.35
C GLY A 320 1.47 -20.16 -12.39
N CYS A 321 0.99 -20.70 -11.27
CA CYS A 321 1.83 -21.38 -10.28
C CYS A 321 2.51 -22.63 -10.82
N LEU A 322 1.81 -23.47 -11.59
CA LEU A 322 2.38 -24.69 -12.18
C LEU A 322 3.44 -24.36 -13.24
N CYS A 323 3.23 -23.31 -14.03
CA CYS A 323 4.23 -22.84 -14.98
C CYS A 323 5.49 -22.34 -14.26
N VAL A 324 5.34 -21.55 -13.18
CA VAL A 324 6.46 -21.16 -12.31
C VAL A 324 7.20 -22.38 -11.77
N SER A 325 6.48 -23.34 -11.22
CA SER A 325 7.07 -24.58 -10.69
C SER A 325 7.83 -25.36 -11.76
N GLY A 326 7.26 -25.53 -12.95
CA GLY A 326 7.89 -26.26 -14.06
C GLY A 326 9.16 -25.58 -14.56
N CYS A 327 9.12 -24.26 -14.75
CA CYS A 327 10.30 -23.50 -15.17
C CYS A 327 11.43 -23.57 -14.13
N LEU A 328 11.11 -23.46 -12.83
CA LEU A 328 12.09 -23.57 -11.77
C LEU A 328 12.66 -24.98 -11.63
N PHE A 329 11.83 -26.00 -11.83
CA PHE A 329 12.28 -27.39 -11.85
C PHE A 329 13.34 -27.60 -12.95
N VAL A 330 13.11 -27.10 -14.16
CA VAL A 330 14.12 -27.16 -15.24
C VAL A 330 15.37 -26.34 -14.89
N ALA A 331 15.20 -25.14 -14.33
CA ALA A 331 16.32 -24.32 -13.90
C ALA A 331 17.19 -25.01 -12.83
N ALA A 332 16.60 -25.81 -11.95
CA ALA A 332 17.32 -26.52 -10.89
C ALA A 332 18.29 -27.58 -11.42
N PHE A 333 17.99 -28.22 -12.55
CA PHE A 333 18.82 -29.30 -13.13
C PHE A 333 19.68 -28.85 -14.30
N THR A 334 19.69 -27.54 -14.59
CA THR A 334 20.44 -26.99 -15.71
C THR A 334 21.86 -26.59 -15.28
N SER A 335 22.86 -27.05 -16.02
CA SER A 335 24.27 -26.65 -15.81
C SER A 335 24.71 -25.42 -16.62
N ASN A 336 23.87 -24.95 -17.55
CA ASN A 336 24.15 -23.78 -18.39
C ASN A 336 23.48 -22.53 -17.81
N SER A 337 24.28 -21.48 -17.55
CA SER A 337 23.81 -20.23 -16.93
C SER A 337 22.77 -19.48 -17.76
N VAL A 338 22.88 -19.49 -19.09
CA VAL A 338 21.95 -18.83 -20.00
C VAL A 338 20.60 -19.54 -20.00
N VAL A 339 20.63 -20.87 -20.08
CA VAL A 339 19.39 -21.69 -20.03
C VAL A 339 18.70 -21.50 -18.68
N ALA A 340 19.45 -21.53 -17.58
CA ALA A 340 18.92 -21.24 -16.25
C ALA A 340 18.32 -19.83 -16.16
N ALA A 341 18.97 -18.83 -16.74
CA ALA A 341 18.45 -17.45 -16.79
C ALA A 341 17.15 -17.35 -17.59
N CYS A 342 17.05 -18.00 -18.75
CA CYS A 342 15.83 -18.03 -19.55
C CYS A 342 14.66 -18.65 -18.79
N PHE A 343 14.86 -19.78 -18.11
CA PHE A 343 13.80 -20.43 -17.34
C PHE A 343 13.43 -19.64 -16.08
N VAL A 344 14.38 -19.02 -15.39
CA VAL A 344 14.06 -18.12 -14.28
C VAL A 344 13.27 -16.90 -14.76
N ALA A 345 13.66 -16.31 -15.90
CA ALA A 345 12.93 -15.21 -16.51
C ALA A 345 11.50 -15.59 -16.90
N ALA A 346 11.32 -16.77 -17.52
CA ALA A 346 10.00 -17.32 -17.83
C ALA A 346 9.16 -17.56 -16.56
N ALA A 347 9.78 -18.06 -15.48
CA ALA A 347 9.11 -18.20 -14.20
C ALA A 347 8.61 -16.86 -13.64
N TYR A 348 9.41 -15.79 -13.70
CA TYR A 348 8.96 -14.45 -13.29
C TYR A 348 7.84 -13.88 -14.19
N GLY A 349 7.83 -14.23 -15.48
CA GLY A 349 6.73 -13.88 -16.36
C GLY A 349 5.41 -14.53 -15.93
N SER A 350 5.42 -15.85 -15.72
CA SER A 350 4.23 -16.59 -15.28
C SER A 350 3.77 -16.24 -13.86
N HIS A 351 4.70 -15.78 -13.03
CA HIS A 351 4.40 -15.22 -11.71
C HIS A 351 3.49 -13.98 -11.79
N ALA A 352 3.58 -13.16 -12.85
CA ALA A 352 2.72 -12.00 -13.04
C ALA A 352 1.24 -12.39 -13.15
N ALA A 353 0.93 -13.49 -13.85
CA ALA A 353 -0.45 -14.00 -13.94
C ALA A 353 -1.04 -14.35 -12.57
N ARG A 354 -0.23 -14.98 -11.70
CA ARG A 354 -0.62 -15.31 -10.33
C ARG A 354 -0.84 -14.06 -9.49
N GLU A 355 0.04 -13.07 -9.60
CA GLU A 355 0.00 -11.86 -8.77
C GLU A 355 -1.25 -11.00 -9.04
N VAL A 356 -1.66 -10.90 -10.31
CA VAL A 356 -2.94 -10.28 -10.70
C VAL A 356 -4.11 -10.94 -9.98
N VAL A 357 -4.16 -12.29 -9.98
CA VAL A 357 -5.22 -13.03 -9.30
C VAL A 357 -5.14 -12.86 -7.78
N ALA A 358 -3.96 -12.96 -7.20
CA ALA A 358 -3.77 -12.89 -5.75
C ALA A 358 -4.24 -11.56 -5.16
N ASN A 359 -3.97 -10.44 -5.85
CA ASN A 359 -4.38 -9.12 -5.41
C ASN A 359 -5.89 -8.88 -5.57
N ALA A 360 -6.49 -9.33 -6.68
CA ALA A 360 -7.91 -9.14 -6.93
C ALA A 360 -8.80 -10.08 -6.10
N ASN A 361 -8.38 -11.33 -5.87
CA ASN A 361 -9.19 -12.35 -5.22
C ASN A 361 -9.55 -12.01 -3.76
N ILE A 362 -8.71 -11.23 -3.06
CA ILE A 362 -9.00 -10.74 -1.72
C ILE A 362 -10.26 -9.86 -1.70
N PHE A 363 -10.43 -9.04 -2.73
CA PHE A 363 -11.61 -8.18 -2.86
C PHE A 363 -12.84 -9.00 -3.23
N ASP A 364 -12.70 -10.06 -4.03
CA ASP A 364 -13.82 -10.95 -4.38
C ASP A 364 -14.36 -11.68 -3.13
N ILE A 365 -13.48 -12.20 -2.26
CA ILE A 365 -13.90 -13.02 -1.11
C ILE A 365 -14.46 -12.21 0.06
N ALA A 366 -13.94 -10.99 0.29
CA ALA A 366 -14.35 -10.17 1.43
C ALA A 366 -14.07 -8.67 1.20
N PRO A 367 -14.88 -7.97 0.39
CA PRO A 367 -14.65 -6.57 0.03
C PRO A 367 -14.46 -5.63 1.25
N ARG A 368 -15.28 -5.80 2.31
CA ARG A 368 -15.22 -4.98 3.54
C ARG A 368 -13.96 -5.21 4.36
N TYR A 369 -13.40 -6.41 4.30
CA TYR A 369 -12.27 -6.86 5.12
C TYR A 369 -10.99 -7.09 4.32
N ALA A 370 -10.99 -6.71 3.03
CA ALA A 370 -9.89 -6.93 2.11
C ALA A 370 -8.59 -6.28 2.61
N SER A 371 -8.70 -5.13 3.27
CA SER A 371 -7.61 -4.43 3.95
C SER A 371 -6.95 -5.27 5.05
N VAL A 372 -7.76 -5.87 5.91
CA VAL A 372 -7.30 -6.70 7.03
C VAL A 372 -6.61 -7.96 6.50
N ILE A 373 -7.23 -8.64 5.53
CA ILE A 373 -6.67 -9.86 4.91
C ILE A 373 -5.35 -9.53 4.18
N SER A 374 -5.31 -8.42 3.45
CA SER A 374 -4.09 -7.94 2.78
C SER A 374 -2.98 -7.62 3.81
N GLY A 375 -3.33 -6.99 4.93
CA GLY A 375 -2.41 -6.71 6.02
C GLY A 375 -1.80 -7.97 6.62
N ILE A 376 -2.64 -8.97 6.93
CA ILE A 376 -2.21 -10.28 7.46
C ILE A 376 -1.27 -10.95 6.45
N SER A 377 -1.69 -11.05 5.19
CA SER A 377 -0.90 -11.70 4.15
C SER A 377 0.46 -11.02 3.96
N ARG A 378 0.48 -9.69 3.80
CA ARG A 378 1.72 -8.92 3.65
C ARG A 378 2.61 -8.97 4.89
N GLY A 379 2.04 -9.16 6.07
CA GLY A 379 2.79 -9.41 7.31
C GLY A 379 3.51 -10.75 7.25
N ILE A 380 2.77 -11.83 6.98
CA ILE A 380 3.32 -13.20 6.86
C ILE A 380 4.40 -13.25 5.77
N SER A 381 4.11 -12.68 4.59
CA SER A 381 5.04 -12.61 3.47
C SER A 381 6.39 -11.99 3.85
N ARG A 382 6.40 -10.90 4.64
CA ARG A 382 7.65 -10.27 5.10
C ARG A 382 8.41 -11.14 6.08
N VAL A 383 7.72 -11.81 7.01
CA VAL A 383 8.36 -12.74 7.94
C VAL A 383 9.02 -13.89 7.18
N VAL A 384 8.34 -14.44 6.18
CA VAL A 384 8.91 -15.48 5.30
C VAL A 384 10.10 -14.93 4.51
N GLY A 385 9.97 -13.75 3.89
CA GLY A 385 11.05 -13.12 3.12
C GLY A 385 12.30 -12.79 3.95
N LEU A 386 12.14 -12.44 5.23
CA LEU A 386 13.26 -12.20 6.15
C LEU A 386 13.92 -13.49 6.64
N THR A 387 13.16 -14.56 6.81
CA THR A 387 13.66 -15.83 7.37
C THR A 387 14.23 -16.76 6.31
N PHE A 388 13.73 -16.71 5.07
CA PHE A 388 14.14 -17.61 4.00
C PHE A 388 15.63 -17.49 3.60
N PRO A 389 16.24 -16.28 3.53
CA PRO A 389 17.68 -16.16 3.28
C PRO A 389 18.54 -16.92 4.30
N LEU A 390 18.12 -16.98 5.57
CA LEU A 390 18.82 -17.77 6.59
C LEU A 390 18.79 -19.27 6.26
N LEU A 391 17.64 -19.77 5.82
CA LEU A 391 17.51 -21.16 5.35
C LEU A 391 18.39 -21.42 4.13
N VAL A 392 18.42 -20.51 3.16
CA VAL A 392 19.29 -20.63 1.98
C VAL A 392 20.75 -20.72 2.40
N THR A 393 21.23 -19.84 3.28
CA THR A 393 22.61 -19.88 3.77
C THR A 393 22.94 -21.17 4.55
N ALA A 394 21.95 -21.78 5.22
CA ALA A 394 22.13 -23.05 5.89
C ALA A 394 22.24 -24.24 4.92
N ILE A 395 21.58 -24.16 3.75
CA ILE A 395 21.62 -25.17 2.68
C ILE A 395 22.87 -25.01 1.82
N THR A 396 23.30 -23.78 1.50
CA THR A 396 24.37 -23.49 0.54
C THR A 396 25.75 -23.30 1.18
N LYS A 397 26.10 -24.16 2.16
CA LYS A 397 27.36 -24.03 2.92
C LYS A 397 28.60 -24.13 2.03
N ASN A 398 28.60 -25.05 1.07
CA ASN A 398 29.73 -25.29 0.17
C ASN A 398 29.60 -24.52 -1.14
N LYS A 399 28.51 -23.76 -1.33
CA LYS A 399 28.22 -22.93 -2.51
C LYS A 399 28.25 -23.74 -3.81
N THR A 400 27.86 -25.01 -3.74
CA THR A 400 27.88 -25.90 -4.91
C THR A 400 26.61 -25.77 -5.75
N LEU A 401 26.70 -26.09 -7.04
CA LEU A 401 25.52 -26.15 -7.92
C LEU A 401 24.44 -27.09 -7.35
N GLN A 402 24.85 -28.25 -6.80
CA GLN A 402 23.92 -29.22 -6.23
C GLN A 402 23.14 -28.67 -5.03
N GLU A 403 23.78 -27.95 -4.10
CA GLU A 403 23.09 -27.29 -2.98
C GLU A 403 22.09 -26.24 -3.49
N TRP A 404 22.49 -25.45 -4.49
CA TRP A 404 21.60 -24.46 -5.11
C TRP A 404 20.42 -25.11 -5.86
N SER A 405 20.62 -26.25 -6.53
CA SER A 405 19.53 -27.03 -7.12
C SER A 405 18.47 -27.43 -6.09
N HIS A 406 18.87 -27.79 -4.87
CA HIS A 406 17.92 -28.08 -3.78
C HIS A 406 17.11 -26.84 -3.39
N VAL A 407 17.76 -25.67 -3.29
CA VAL A 407 17.07 -24.40 -2.98
C VAL A 407 16.03 -24.06 -4.06
N VAL A 408 16.40 -24.18 -5.34
CA VAL A 408 15.48 -23.93 -6.47
C VAL A 408 14.33 -24.95 -6.47
N LEU A 409 14.61 -26.21 -6.15
CA LEU A 409 13.60 -27.26 -6.08
C LEU A 409 12.61 -27.05 -4.94
N ILE A 410 13.07 -26.65 -3.75
CA ILE A 410 12.19 -26.30 -2.62
C ILE A 410 11.20 -25.22 -3.06
N LYS A 411 11.68 -24.19 -3.77
CA LYS A 411 10.80 -23.16 -4.31
C LYS A 411 9.79 -23.72 -5.32
N ALA A 412 10.24 -24.54 -6.27
CA ALA A 412 9.35 -25.17 -7.24
C ALA A 412 8.21 -25.93 -6.52
N CYS A 413 8.57 -26.72 -5.50
CA CYS A 413 7.60 -27.42 -4.65
C CYS A 413 6.62 -26.47 -3.94
N VAL A 414 7.08 -25.35 -3.38
CA VAL A 414 6.21 -24.33 -2.76
C VAL A 414 5.16 -23.83 -3.75
N PHE A 415 5.55 -23.53 -5.00
CA PHE A 415 4.60 -23.10 -6.02
C PHE A 415 3.64 -24.21 -6.45
N ALA A 416 4.11 -25.45 -6.59
CA ALA A 416 3.24 -26.59 -6.90
C ALA A 416 2.19 -26.83 -5.80
N VAL A 417 2.61 -26.83 -4.53
CA VAL A 417 1.71 -26.99 -3.38
C VAL A 417 0.72 -25.83 -3.30
N THR A 418 1.17 -24.61 -3.54
CA THR A 418 0.30 -23.43 -3.59
C THR A 418 -0.76 -23.54 -4.69
N ALA A 419 -0.38 -24.06 -5.87
CA ALA A 419 -1.32 -24.33 -6.95
C ALA A 419 -2.39 -25.34 -6.53
N LEU A 420 -2.00 -26.43 -5.87
CA LEU A 420 -2.93 -27.46 -5.39
C LEU A 420 -3.90 -26.89 -4.35
N ILE A 421 -3.38 -26.14 -3.37
CA ILE A 421 -4.20 -25.55 -2.30
C ILE A 421 -5.17 -24.52 -2.87
N PHE A 422 -4.71 -23.60 -3.73
CA PHE A 422 -5.58 -22.59 -4.32
C PHE A 422 -6.59 -23.20 -5.30
N GLY A 423 -6.19 -24.22 -6.05
CA GLY A 423 -7.10 -24.97 -6.93
C GLY A 423 -8.23 -25.64 -6.16
N ALA A 424 -7.90 -26.29 -5.02
CA ALA A 424 -8.88 -26.95 -4.17
C ALA A 424 -9.79 -25.94 -3.45
N PHE A 425 -9.20 -24.97 -2.74
CA PHE A 425 -9.91 -24.16 -1.74
C PHE A 425 -10.12 -22.69 -2.12
N GLY A 426 -9.54 -22.20 -3.21
CA GLY A 426 -9.76 -20.85 -3.69
C GLY A 426 -11.23 -20.59 -4.03
N SER A 427 -11.68 -19.35 -3.92
CA SER A 427 -13.04 -18.93 -4.27
C SER A 427 -13.01 -17.55 -4.91
N GLY A 428 -13.80 -17.33 -5.96
CA GLY A 428 -14.06 -16.01 -6.54
C GLY A 428 -15.43 -15.46 -6.18
N GLN A 429 -16.03 -15.96 -5.10
CA GLN A 429 -17.32 -15.51 -4.56
C GLN A 429 -17.15 -14.97 -3.15
N GLU A 430 -17.95 -13.96 -2.82
CA GLU A 430 -18.01 -13.35 -1.49
C GLU A 430 -18.34 -14.42 -0.45
N GLN A 431 -17.60 -14.42 0.66
CA GLN A 431 -17.78 -15.38 1.73
C GLN A 431 -19.02 -15.03 2.57
N PRO A 432 -19.79 -16.01 3.07
CA PRO A 432 -21.04 -15.75 3.80
C PRO A 432 -20.87 -14.85 5.03
N TRP A 433 -19.72 -14.93 5.70
CA TRP A 433 -19.38 -14.10 6.86
C TRP A 433 -18.93 -12.68 6.50
N ALA A 434 -18.61 -12.43 5.24
CA ALA A 434 -18.26 -11.11 4.72
C ALA A 434 -19.49 -10.34 4.21
N ALA A 435 -20.53 -11.08 3.79
CA ALA A 435 -21.79 -10.54 3.30
C ALA A 435 -22.59 -9.81 4.40
N VAL A 436 -23.31 -8.75 4.02
CA VAL A 436 -24.21 -8.02 4.91
C VAL A 436 -25.53 -8.80 5.04
N PRO A 437 -26.09 -9.00 6.26
CA PRO A 437 -27.43 -9.54 6.39
C PRO A 437 -28.44 -8.61 5.71
N LEU A 438 -29.21 -9.12 4.75
CA LEU A 438 -30.37 -8.43 4.19
C LEU A 438 -31.45 -8.34 5.28
N GLN A 439 -31.42 -7.29 6.11
CA GLN A 439 -32.54 -6.96 6.99
C GLN A 439 -32.82 -5.46 6.98
N ASN A 440 -33.94 -5.12 6.31
CA ASN A 440 -34.82 -3.96 6.42
C ASN A 440 -35.20 -3.36 5.05
N GLN A 441 -35.79 -4.17 4.16
CA GLN A 441 -36.67 -3.66 3.10
C GLN A 441 -38.14 -4.12 3.22
N ASP A 442 -38.45 -5.07 4.09
CA ASP A 442 -39.84 -5.51 4.33
C ASP A 442 -40.22 -5.24 5.79
N GLY A 443 -40.61 -4.00 6.10
CA GLY A 443 -40.87 -3.65 7.50
C GLY A 443 -41.33 -2.24 7.79
N ASP A 444 -42.03 -1.57 6.87
CA ASP A 444 -42.95 -0.50 7.27
C ASP A 444 -44.02 -0.29 6.20
N GLY A 445 -45.27 -0.60 6.54
CA GLY A 445 -46.36 -0.55 5.56
C GLY A 445 -47.58 -1.39 5.90
N ASN A 446 -47.91 -1.58 7.17
CA ASN A 446 -49.28 -1.98 7.51
C ASN A 446 -49.74 -1.34 8.82
N LYS A 447 -50.23 -0.10 8.71
CA LYS A 447 -51.37 0.47 9.47
C LYS A 447 -51.56 1.94 9.13
N LYS A 448 -52.49 2.22 8.23
CA LYS A 448 -53.61 3.17 8.44
C LYS A 448 -54.54 3.12 7.23
N SER A 449 -55.68 2.48 7.45
CA SER A 449 -56.90 2.63 6.67
C SER A 449 -57.35 4.09 6.69
N GLY A 450 -57.54 4.67 5.51
CA GLY A 450 -58.19 5.96 5.30
C GLY A 450 -58.73 5.99 3.87
N SER A 451 -59.98 5.58 3.72
CA SER A 451 -60.79 5.70 2.50
C SER A 451 -60.76 7.12 1.93
N ILE A 452 -60.66 7.27 0.61
CA ILE A 452 -61.48 8.15 -0.24
C ILE A 452 -61.27 7.75 -1.71
N ASN A 453 -62.39 7.53 -2.40
CA ASN A 453 -62.53 7.27 -3.84
C ASN A 453 -62.17 8.50 -4.69
N GLY A 454 -61.76 8.28 -5.95
CA GLY A 454 -61.74 9.32 -6.98
C GLY A 454 -61.02 8.93 -8.28
N ASP A 455 -61.81 8.44 -9.24
CA ASP A 455 -61.72 8.44 -10.71
C ASP A 455 -60.39 8.62 -11.48
N VAL A 456 -60.17 7.63 -12.37
CA VAL A 456 -59.96 7.74 -13.83
C VAL A 456 -59.15 8.95 -14.35
N ASP A 457 -57.95 8.71 -14.90
CA ASP A 457 -57.78 8.88 -16.34
C ASP A 457 -56.51 8.25 -16.92
N ASN A 458 -56.66 7.92 -18.19
CA ASN A 458 -55.91 7.00 -19.02
C ASN A 458 -55.08 7.80 -20.03
N GLU A 459 -53.75 7.73 -20.02
CA GLU A 459 -53.00 8.09 -21.23
C GLU A 459 -51.71 7.30 -21.43
N LYS A 460 -51.64 6.70 -22.62
CA LYS A 460 -50.56 5.86 -23.13
C LYS A 460 -49.59 6.70 -23.97
N ARG A 461 -48.31 6.32 -23.86
CA ARG A 461 -47.25 6.30 -24.90
C ARG A 461 -46.57 7.63 -25.30
N PRO A 462 -45.39 7.61 -25.99
CA PRO A 462 -44.46 6.49 -26.23
C PRO A 462 -42.95 6.80 -26.07
N LEU A 463 -42.20 5.69 -26.03
CA LEU A 463 -40.82 5.49 -26.49
C LEU A 463 -40.43 6.33 -27.72
N VAL A 464 -39.30 7.04 -27.65
CA VAL A 464 -38.49 7.38 -28.84
C VAL A 464 -37.00 7.23 -28.50
N ARG A 465 -36.35 6.29 -29.20
CA ARG A 465 -34.90 6.21 -29.40
C ARG A 465 -34.42 7.44 -30.17
N LYS A 466 -33.29 8.00 -29.77
CA LYS A 466 -32.14 8.24 -30.66
C LYS A 466 -30.86 8.25 -29.85
#